data_AF-A0A560E540-F1
#
_entry.id   AF-A0A560E540-F1
#
_cell.length_a   1.000
_cell.length_b   1.000
_cell.length_c   1.000
_cell.angle_alpha   90.00
_cell.angle_beta   90.00
_cell.angle_gamma   90.00
#
_symmetry.space_group_name_H-M   'P 1'
#
loop_
_entity.id
_entity.type
_entity.pdbx_description
1 polymer ?
#
loop_
_entity_poly.entity_id
_entity_poly.type
_entity_poly.pdbx_seq_one_letter_code
_entity_poly.pdbx_strand_id
1 'polypeptide(L)' 'MAVNKITWDRVGRVTEPGRYMYTFGWLTITAGDLEIWKQYPNAAFTLLAHNVEPNAFVGEEFHLGAFDITPEAPPPYTTH' A
#
# COMPACT_ATOMS: atom_id res chain seq x y z
N MET A 1 -9.12 7.05 13.14
CA MET A 1 -8.20 7.62 12.13
C MET A 1 -7.80 6.47 11.22
N ALA A 2 -8.26 6.46 9.97
CA ALA A 2 -8.03 5.34 9.07
C ALA A 2 -6.56 5.37 8.60
N VAL A 3 -5.76 4.44 9.10
CA VAL A 3 -4.48 4.12 8.46
C VAL A 3 -4.79 3.59 7.07
N ASN A 4 -4.38 4.32 6.02
CA ASN A 4 -4.58 3.87 4.64
C ASN A 4 -3.58 2.73 4.35
N LYS A 5 -3.92 1.53 4.83
CA LYS A 5 -3.19 0.31 4.50
C LYS A 5 -3.63 -0.20 3.13
N ILE A 6 -2.67 -0.66 2.34
CA ILE A 6 -2.88 -1.19 0.99
C ILE A 6 -2.25 -2.58 0.87
N THR A 7 -3.06 -3.53 0.44
CA THR A 7 -2.65 -4.92 0.21
C THR A 7 -2.37 -5.16 -1.27
N TRP A 8 -1.70 -6.27 -1.58
CA TRP A 8 -1.39 -6.64 -2.97
C TRP A 8 -2.64 -6.78 -3.83
N ASP A 9 -3.72 -7.33 -3.25
CA ASP A 9 -5.01 -7.49 -3.91
C ASP A 9 -5.62 -6.13 -4.29
N ARG A 10 -5.50 -5.13 -3.41
CA ARG A 10 -6.05 -3.79 -3.61
C ARG A 10 -5.38 -3.01 -4.74
N VAL A 11 -4.12 -3.31 -5.06
CA VAL A 11 -3.41 -2.75 -6.23
C VAL A 11 -3.60 -3.58 -7.50
N GLY A 12 -4.40 -4.66 -7.45
CA GLY A 12 -4.64 -5.52 -8.60
C GLY A 12 -3.53 -6.54 -8.86
N ARG A 13 -2.78 -6.95 -7.83
CA ARG A 13 -1.65 -7.89 -7.91
C ARG A 13 -0.62 -7.51 -8.96
N VAL A 14 -0.15 -6.27 -8.91
CA VAL A 14 0.96 -5.83 -9.77
C VAL A 14 2.18 -6.73 -9.61
N THR A 15 2.85 -7.04 -10.71
CA THR A 15 4.05 -7.89 -10.72
C THR A 15 5.31 -7.13 -11.12
N GLU A 16 5.14 -5.87 -11.54
CA GLU A 16 6.22 -5.03 -12.05
C GLU A 16 6.40 -3.81 -11.16
N PRO A 17 7.64 -3.39 -10.87
CA PRO A 17 7.88 -2.19 -10.11
C PRO A 17 7.62 -0.98 -10.99
N GLY A 18 6.94 0.02 -10.46
CA GLY A 18 6.55 1.18 -11.24
C GLY A 18 5.56 2.07 -10.53
N ARG A 19 5.07 3.06 -11.27
CA ARG A 19 4.12 4.06 -10.80
C ARG A 19 2.74 3.75 -11.39
N TYR A 20 1.79 3.47 -10.52
CA TYR A 20 0.42 3.10 -10.87
C TYR A 20 -0.55 4.22 -10.49
N MET A 21 -1.60 4.43 -11.28
CA MET A 21 -2.62 5.42 -10.94
C MET A 21 -3.50 4.86 -9.82
N TYR A 22 -3.58 5.56 -8.69
CA TYR A 22 -4.34 5.12 -7.51
C TYR A 22 -5.31 6.21 -7.09
N THR A 23 -6.62 5.97 -7.28
CA THR A 23 -7.81 6.77 -6.89
C THR A 23 -7.75 8.30 -7.03
N PHE A 24 -6.78 8.98 -6.40
CA PHE A 24 -6.59 10.44 -6.36
C PHE A 24 -5.17 10.89 -6.70
N GLY A 25 -4.28 9.96 -7.05
CA GLY A 25 -2.88 10.27 -7.31
C GLY A 25 -2.16 9.06 -7.90
N TRP A 26 -0.88 8.96 -7.58
CA TRP A 26 -0.02 7.93 -8.13
C TRP A 26 0.66 7.13 -7.03
N LEU A 27 0.59 5.81 -7.11
CA LEU A 27 1.23 4.89 -6.20
C LEU A 27 2.51 4.34 -6.82
N THR A 28 3.64 4.64 -6.20
CA THR A 28 4.94 4.07 -6.54
C THR A 28 5.15 2.77 -5.77
N ILE A 29 5.39 1.71 -6.53
CA ILE A 29 5.65 0.36 -6.05
C ILE A 29 7.07 0.00 -6.46
N THR A 30 7.93 -0.28 -5.49
CA THR A 30 9.33 -0.63 -5.74
C THR A 30 9.49 -2.14 -5.91
N ALA A 31 10.63 -2.56 -6.44
CA ALA A 31 10.96 -3.98 -6.53
C ALA A 31 10.99 -4.64 -5.14
N GLY A 32 11.42 -3.91 -4.10
CA GLY A 32 11.42 -4.42 -2.72
C GLY A 32 10.01 -4.72 -2.19
N ASP A 33 9.04 -3.85 -2.51
CA ASP A 33 7.65 -4.05 -2.10
C ASP A 33 7.03 -5.29 -2.76
N LEU A 34 7.36 -5.52 -4.04
CA LEU A 34 6.91 -6.71 -4.77
C LEU A 34 7.48 -7.99 -4.19
N GLU A 35 8.75 -7.99 -3.79
CA GLU A 35 9.37 -9.16 -3.16
C GLU A 35 8.68 -9.50 -1.83
N ILE A 36 8.32 -8.49 -1.04
CA ILE A 36 7.54 -8.66 0.18
C ILE A 36 6.17 -9.24 -0.14
N TRP A 37 5.45 -8.74 -1.15
CA TRP A 37 4.15 -9.30 -1.53
C TRP A 37 4.23 -10.71 -2.10
N LYS A 38 5.29 -11.04 -2.84
CA LYS A 38 5.54 -12.42 -3.30
C LYS A 38 5.78 -13.36 -2.12
N GLN A 39 6.49 -12.91 -1.09
CA GLN A 39 6.77 -13.71 0.11
C GLN A 39 5.58 -13.75 1.08
N TYR A 40 4.85 -12.63 1.18
CA TYR A 40 3.72 -12.39 2.06
C TYR A 40 2.57 -11.75 1.26
N PRO A 41 1.72 -12.55 0.58
CA PRO A 41 0.62 -12.02 -0.21
C PRO A 41 -0.42 -11.25 0.62
N ASN A 42 -0.43 -11.47 1.93
CA ASN A 42 -1.29 -10.80 2.90
C ASN A 42 -0.65 -9.53 3.51
N ALA A 43 0.57 -9.14 3.10
CA ALA A 43 1.23 -7.96 3.63
C ALA A 43 0.46 -6.68 3.25
N ALA A 44 0.20 -5.86 4.25
CA ALA A 44 -0.47 -4.58 4.10
C ALA A 44 0.54 -3.45 4.31
N PHE A 45 0.81 -2.69 3.26
CA PHE A 45 1.71 -1.55 3.30
C PHE A 45 0.98 -0.30 3.75
N THR A 46 1.67 0.53 4.53
CA THR A 46 1.17 1.86 4.88
C THR A 46 1.39 2.80 3.70
N LEU A 47 0.32 3.43 3.23
CA LEU A 47 0.39 4.43 2.17
C LEU A 47 0.99 5.73 2.74
N LEU A 48 2.20 6.09 2.28
CA LEU A 48 2.87 7.32 2.65
C LEU A 48 2.74 8.34 1.52
N ALA A 49 2.12 9.48 1.81
CA ALA A 49 2.05 10.59 0.88
C ALA A 49 3.40 11.31 0.83
N HIS A 50 4.01 11.38 -0.35
CA HIS A 50 5.06 12.33 -0.66
C HIS A 50 4.40 13.63 -1.09
N ASN A 51 4.37 14.60 -0.16
CA ASN A 51 3.94 15.96 -0.47
C ASN A 51 5.05 16.67 -1.26
N VAL A 52 5.20 16.30 -2.53
CA VAL A 52 5.96 17.11 -3.49
C VAL A 52 5.16 18.38 -3.72
N GLU A 53 5.84 19.53 -3.66
CA GLU A 53 5.22 20.85 -3.67
C GLU A 53 4.13 21.01 -4.75
N PRO A 54 3.05 21.78 -4.47
CA PRO A 54 1.83 21.87 -5.30
C PRO A 54 2.04 22.46 -6.71
N ASN A 55 3.29 22.69 -7.14
CA ASN A 55 3.63 23.33 -8.39
C ASN A 55 4.05 22.35 -9.50
N ALA A 56 4.07 21.04 -9.24
CA ALA A 56 4.15 20.04 -10.29
C ALA A 56 2.73 19.59 -10.64
N PHE A 57 2.36 19.66 -11.93
CA PHE A 57 1.09 19.24 -12.53
C PHE A 57 0.79 17.72 -12.42
N VAL A 58 1.41 17.06 -11.45
CA VAL A 58 1.53 15.63 -11.30
C VAL A 58 0.95 15.34 -9.92
N GLY A 59 -0.30 14.86 -9.88
CA GLY A 59 -1.06 14.66 -8.63
C GLY A 59 -0.31 13.88 -7.56
N GLU A 60 -0.81 13.94 -6.32
CA GLU A 60 -0.16 13.43 -5.10
C GLU A 60 0.51 12.07 -5.32
N GLU A 61 1.82 12.03 -5.03
CA GLU A 61 2.62 10.82 -5.15
C GLU A 61 2.61 10.09 -3.82
N PHE A 62 2.15 8.86 -3.84
CA PHE A 62 2.13 7.95 -2.71
C PHE A 62 3.17 6.86 -2.92
N HIS A 63 3.82 6.44 -1.86
CA HIS A 63 4.73 5.29 -1.87
C HIS A 63 4.38 4.32 -0.74
N LEU A 64 4.81 3.08 -0.92
CA LEU A 64 4.64 2.02 0.07
C LEU A 64 5.68 2.22 1.18
N GLY A 65 5.19 2.42 2.40
CA GLY A 65 6.01 2.62 3.60
C GLY A 65 6.17 1.34 4.40
N ALA A 66 6.03 1.46 5.72
CA ALA A 66 6.07 0.31 6.61
C ALA A 66 4.99 -0.72 6.23
N PHE A 67 5.41 -1.98 6.05
CA PHE A 67 4.51 -3.11 5.86
C PHE A 67 4.19 -3.78 7.17
N ASP A 68 2.95 -4.21 7.28
CA ASP A 68 2.44 -4.95 8.41
C ASP A 68 1.96 -6.30 7.87
N ILE A 69 2.62 -7.37 8.32
CA ILE A 69 2.18 -8.75 8.12
C ILE A 69 1.32 -9.16 9.31
N THR A 70 0.24 -8.43 9.58
CA THR A 70 -0.75 -8.97 10.50
C THR A 70 -1.45 -10.11 9.77
N PRO A 71 -1.27 -11.39 10.18
CA PRO A 71 -2.31 -12.36 9.88
C PRO A 71 -3.58 -11.74 10.48
N GLU A 72 -4.65 -11.66 9.70
CA GLU A 72 -5.96 -11.20 10.16
C GLU A 72 -6.10 -11.57 11.64
N ALA A 73 -6.05 -10.56 12.52
CA ALA A 73 -6.32 -10.80 13.92
C ALA A 73 -7.65 -11.54 13.92
N PRO A 74 -7.74 -12.74 14.52
CA PRO A 74 -8.98 -13.50 14.50
C PRO A 74 -10.08 -12.53 14.93
N PRO A 75 -11.24 -12.54 14.25
CA PRO A 75 -12.33 -11.63 14.58
C PRO A 75 -12.54 -11.66 16.09
N PRO A 76 -12.88 -10.54 16.75
CA PRO A 76 -13.20 -10.56 18.17
C PRO A 76 -14.47 -11.40 18.34
N TYR A 77 -14.33 -12.73 18.36
CA TYR A 77 -15.38 -13.65 18.73
C TYR A 77 -15.43 -13.62 20.24
N THR A 78 -16.45 -12.90 20.70
CA THR A 78 -17.38 -13.32 21.75
C THR A 78 -16.74 -13.55 23.12
N THR A 79 -16.83 -12.52 23.96
CA THR A 79 -16.98 -12.70 25.40
C THR A 79 -18.42 -12.41 25.80
N HIS A 80 -19.03 -13.48 26.33
CA HIS A 80 -20.17 -13.57 27.24
C HIS A 80 -21.60 -13.64 26.66
#